data_AF-A0A6P6YKN0-F1
#
_entry.id   AF-A0A6P6YKN0-F1
#
_cell.length_a   1.000
_cell.length_b   1.000
_cell.length_c   1.000
_cell.angle_alpha   90.00
_cell.angle_beta   90.00
_cell.angle_gamma   90.00
#
_symmetry.space_group_name_H-M   'P 1'
#
loop_
_entity.id
_entity.type
_entity.pdbx_description
1 polymer ?
#
loop_
_entity_poly.entity_id
_entity_poly.type
_entity_poly.pdbx_seq_one_letter_code
_entity_poly.pdbx_strand_id
1 'polypeptide(L)'
;MIGFLYFAVVLESFIGKSKSSELERLSKQPPYKSYCEFLKNCRDLELSGSTMSQEELRKEYYKCQSEHIDRWKITTSNYYTETREFCCFVKTLLSCEKPILTLCDKTYSQLNEDDTERFFGKSCNQFICDETDTNQTPFFEIGTIQWPLLCEIQF
;
A
#
# COMPACT_ATOMS: atom_id res chain seq x y z
N MET A 1 39.05 14.19 -30.11
CA MET A 1 38.17 13.18 -29.48
C MET A 1 38.09 13.41 -27.96
N ILE A 2 37.46 14.49 -27.49
CA ILE A 2 37.34 14.80 -26.04
C ILE A 2 35.88 15.19 -25.66
N GLY A 3 34.98 15.36 -26.64
CA GLY A 3 33.59 15.78 -26.39
C GLY A 3 32.63 14.67 -25.96
N PHE A 4 32.91 13.40 -26.25
CA PHE A 4 31.98 12.30 -25.99
C PHE A 4 32.05 11.72 -24.57
N LEU A 5 33.16 11.94 -23.85
CA LEU A 5 33.32 11.42 -22.48
C LEU A 5 32.63 12.29 -21.43
N TYR A 6 32.44 13.59 -21.68
CA TYR A 6 31.75 14.47 -20.73
C TYR A 6 30.24 14.21 -20.67
N PHE A 7 29.61 13.83 -21.78
CA PHE A 7 28.17 13.58 -21.81
C PHE A 7 27.76 12.32 -21.03
N ALA A 8 28.61 11.29 -21.02
CA ALA A 8 28.33 10.05 -20.30
C ALA A 8 28.40 10.22 -18.76
N VAL A 9 29.35 11.02 -18.26
CA VAL A 9 29.52 11.25 -16.82
C VAL A 9 28.37 12.06 -16.22
N VAL A 10 27.77 12.96 -17.01
CA VAL A 10 26.66 13.79 -16.55
C VAL A 10 25.36 12.98 -16.43
N LEU A 11 25.09 12.03 -17.33
CA LEU A 11 23.88 11.20 -17.31
C LEU A 11 23.81 10.24 -16.11
N GLU A 12 24.93 9.63 -15.73
CA GLU A 12 25.01 8.73 -14.55
C GLU A 12 24.74 9.46 -13.22
N SER A 13 24.97 10.79 -13.17
CA SER A 13 24.80 11.57 -11.95
C SER A 13 23.35 12.00 -11.67
N PHE A 14 22.48 12.01 -12.68
CA PHE A 14 21.08 12.44 -12.52
C PHE A 14 20.11 11.29 -12.21
N ILE A 15 20.41 10.07 -12.65
CA ILE A 15 19.51 8.92 -12.48
C ILE A 15 19.50 8.42 -11.02
N GLY A 16 20.61 8.57 -10.28
CA GLY A 16 20.73 8.09 -8.89
C GLY A 16 20.13 9.02 -7.81
N LYS A 17 19.97 10.33 -8.07
CA LYS A 17 19.51 11.29 -7.06
C LYS A 17 17.99 11.40 -6.94
N SER A 18 17.25 11.22 -8.04
CA SER A 18 15.78 11.35 -8.04
C SER A 18 15.12 10.29 -7.15
N LYS A 19 15.44 9.01 -7.37
CA LYS A 19 14.81 7.88 -6.64
C LYS A 19 15.07 7.91 -5.12
N SER A 20 16.27 8.27 -4.70
CA SER A 20 16.65 8.30 -3.27
C SER A 20 15.89 9.39 -2.51
N SER A 21 15.83 10.61 -3.08
CA SER A 21 15.14 11.73 -2.42
C SER A 21 13.62 11.59 -2.37
N GLU A 22 13.02 10.91 -3.35
CA GLU A 22 11.57 10.69 -3.42
C GLU A 22 11.15 9.59 -2.44
N LEU A 23 11.90 8.50 -2.36
CA LEU A 23 11.72 7.44 -1.37
C LEU A 23 11.90 7.97 0.07
N GLU A 24 12.90 8.82 0.31
CA GLU A 24 13.14 9.46 1.61
C GLU A 24 12.08 10.52 1.98
N ARG A 25 11.35 11.08 1.01
CA ARG A 25 10.21 11.98 1.27
C ARG A 25 8.91 11.22 1.50
N LEU A 26 8.70 10.08 0.84
CA LEU A 26 7.60 9.18 1.16
C LEU A 26 7.74 8.58 2.57
N SER A 27 8.97 8.31 3.01
CA SER A 27 9.31 7.87 4.38
C SER A 27 8.71 8.73 5.50
N LYS A 28 8.64 10.04 5.29
CA LYS A 28 8.34 11.00 6.35
C LYS A 28 6.86 11.33 6.47
N GLN A 29 6.00 10.78 5.60
CA GLN A 29 4.57 11.09 5.61
C GLN A 29 3.81 10.12 6.51
N PRO A 30 2.96 10.62 7.43
CA PRO A 30 2.20 9.75 8.33
C PRO A 30 1.33 8.80 7.52
N PRO A 31 1.06 7.59 8.03
CA PRO A 31 0.21 6.65 7.33
C PRO A 31 -1.19 7.24 7.21
N TYR A 32 -1.94 6.82 6.19
CA TYR A 32 -3.31 7.29 6.02
C TYR A 32 -4.29 6.71 7.08
N LYS A 33 -3.86 5.70 7.86
CA LYS A 33 -4.60 5.09 8.98
C LYS A 33 -3.67 4.69 10.13
N SER A 34 -4.22 4.64 11.35
CA SER A 34 -3.46 4.25 12.56
C SER A 34 -3.13 2.75 12.63
N TYR A 35 -3.96 1.90 12.04
CA TYR A 35 -3.79 0.44 12.00
C TYR A 35 -3.31 -0.02 10.62
N CYS A 36 -2.07 0.31 10.29
CA CYS A 36 -1.57 0.11 8.93
C CYS A 36 -0.52 -1.00 8.81
N GLU A 37 0.04 -1.44 9.93
CA GLU A 37 1.01 -2.53 9.99
C GLU A 37 0.35 -3.89 10.25
N PHE A 38 1.01 -4.95 9.79
CA PHE A 38 0.63 -6.30 10.19
C PHE A 38 1.05 -6.58 11.64
N LEU A 39 0.21 -7.31 12.40
CA LEU A 39 0.51 -7.58 13.81
C LEU A 39 1.79 -8.42 13.98
N LYS A 40 2.58 -8.05 14.99
CA LYS A 40 3.76 -8.81 15.40
C LYS A 40 3.43 -10.19 15.99
N ASN A 41 2.22 -10.37 16.52
CA ASN A 41 1.74 -11.63 17.08
C ASN A 41 0.29 -11.84 16.65
N CYS A 42 -0.05 -13.04 16.16
CA CYS A 42 -1.42 -13.42 15.85
C CYS A 42 -2.03 -14.24 16.99
N ARG A 43 -2.98 -13.66 17.71
CA ARG A 43 -3.63 -14.29 18.87
C ARG A 43 -4.63 -15.37 18.47
N ASP A 44 -5.29 -15.20 17.34
CA ASP A 44 -6.41 -16.05 16.93
C ASP A 44 -6.00 -17.08 15.86
N LEU A 45 -4.73 -17.11 15.43
CA LEU A 45 -4.28 -17.92 14.30
C LEU A 45 -4.55 -19.42 14.51
N GLU A 46 -4.22 -19.95 15.68
CA GLU A 46 -4.45 -21.36 16.02
C GLU A 46 -5.94 -21.71 16.10
N LEU A 47 -6.78 -20.74 16.46
CA LEU A 47 -8.23 -20.90 16.60
C LEU A 47 -8.97 -20.71 15.26
N SER A 48 -8.34 -20.05 14.30
CA SER A 48 -8.92 -19.72 12.99
C SER A 48 -9.12 -20.95 12.08
N GLY A 49 -8.44 -22.06 12.37
CA GLY A 49 -8.41 -23.25 11.50
C GLY A 49 -7.60 -23.05 10.22
N SER A 50 -6.85 -21.95 10.09
CA SER A 50 -5.98 -21.67 8.95
C SER A 50 -4.76 -22.57 8.93
N THR A 51 -4.36 -23.03 7.73
CA THR A 51 -3.08 -23.72 7.51
C THR A 51 -1.92 -22.74 7.28
N MET A 52 -2.20 -21.44 7.18
CA MET A 52 -1.19 -20.42 6.92
C MET A 52 -0.42 -20.06 8.19
N SER A 53 0.89 -19.96 8.07
CA SER A 53 1.74 -19.37 9.09
C SER A 53 1.54 -17.86 9.19
N GLN A 54 1.93 -17.29 10.34
CA GLN A 54 1.93 -15.83 10.51
C GLN A 54 2.80 -15.11 9.46
N GLU A 55 3.89 -15.74 9.01
CA GLU A 55 4.74 -15.21 7.95
C GLU A 55 3.99 -15.11 6.61
N GLU A 56 3.24 -16.14 6.25
CA GLU A 56 2.43 -16.16 5.04
C GLU A 56 1.30 -15.13 5.10
N LEU A 57 0.62 -15.01 6.24
CA LEU A 57 -0.40 -13.97 6.43
C LEU A 57 0.18 -12.56 6.28
N ARG A 58 1.38 -12.31 6.81
CA ARG A 58 2.06 -11.02 6.65
C ARG A 58 2.39 -10.72 5.19
N LYS A 59 2.87 -11.74 4.46
CA LYS A 59 3.15 -11.60 3.03
C LYS A 59 1.90 -11.28 2.23
N GLU A 60 0.80 -12.00 2.47
CA GLU A 60 -0.47 -11.71 1.79
C GLU A 60 -1.01 -10.33 2.17
N TYR A 61 -0.86 -9.90 3.43
CA TYR A 61 -1.26 -8.57 3.87
C TYR A 61 -0.51 -7.46 3.10
N TYR A 62 0.81 -7.58 2.96
CA TYR A 62 1.58 -6.56 2.23
C TYR A 62 1.40 -6.65 0.72
N LYS A 63 1.23 -7.86 0.17
CA LYS A 63 0.87 -8.04 -1.24
C LYS A 63 -0.46 -7.35 -1.55
N CYS A 64 -1.45 -7.54 -0.70
CA CYS A 64 -2.74 -6.87 -0.76
C CYS A 64 -2.59 -5.33 -0.81
N GLN A 65 -1.75 -4.75 0.06
CA GLN A 65 -1.45 -3.32 0.04
C GLN A 65 -0.82 -2.88 -1.29
N SER A 66 0.25 -3.56 -1.72
CA SER A 66 0.96 -3.21 -2.96
C SER A 66 0.04 -3.24 -4.19
N GLU A 67 -0.75 -4.31 -4.35
CA GLU A 67 -1.63 -4.47 -5.50
C GLU A 67 -2.68 -3.34 -5.59
N HIS A 68 -3.18 -2.86 -4.44
CA HIS A 68 -4.17 -1.80 -4.40
C HIS A 68 -3.55 -0.41 -4.58
N ILE A 69 -2.34 -0.18 -4.07
CA ILE A 69 -1.56 1.04 -4.34
C ILE A 69 -1.34 1.18 -5.85
N ASP A 70 -0.87 0.10 -6.48
CA ASP A 70 -0.59 0.08 -7.92
C ASP A 70 -1.86 0.23 -8.75
N ARG A 71 -2.94 -0.49 -8.38
CA ARG A 71 -4.24 -0.43 -9.06
C ARG A 71 -4.81 0.99 -9.09
N TRP A 72 -4.81 1.67 -7.96
CA TRP A 72 -5.43 2.98 -7.79
C TRP A 72 -4.44 4.13 -7.98
N LYS A 73 -3.18 3.83 -8.32
CA LYS A 73 -2.09 4.79 -8.55
C LYS A 73 -1.94 5.77 -7.37
N ILE A 74 -2.07 5.24 -6.15
CA ILE A 74 -2.07 6.06 -4.95
C ILE A 74 -0.66 6.54 -4.66
N THR A 75 -0.52 7.85 -4.61
CA THR A 75 0.63 8.52 -4.04
C THR A 75 0.24 9.11 -2.69
N THR A 76 1.23 9.49 -1.90
CA THR A 76 0.96 10.17 -0.63
C THR A 76 0.21 11.50 -0.79
N SER A 77 0.31 12.15 -1.95
CA SER A 77 -0.47 13.36 -2.26
C SER A 77 -1.98 13.10 -2.41
N ASN A 78 -2.39 11.84 -2.61
CA ASN A 78 -3.79 11.44 -2.70
C ASN A 78 -4.43 11.23 -1.32
N TYR A 79 -3.65 11.16 -0.24
CA TYR A 79 -4.20 10.89 1.09
C TYR A 79 -5.15 12.00 1.54
N TYR A 80 -6.29 11.60 2.10
CA TYR A 80 -7.32 12.51 2.62
C TYR A 80 -7.91 13.49 1.60
N THR A 81 -7.67 13.26 0.30
CA THR A 81 -8.18 14.15 -0.76
C THR A 81 -9.65 13.91 -1.11
N GLU A 82 -10.28 12.92 -0.47
CA GLU A 82 -11.67 12.48 -0.73
C GLU A 82 -11.98 12.24 -2.22
N THR A 83 -10.95 12.01 -3.04
CA THR A 83 -11.11 11.70 -4.47
C THR A 83 -11.65 10.29 -4.64
N ARG A 84 -12.21 10.03 -5.83
CA ARG A 84 -12.69 8.69 -6.20
C ARG A 84 -11.59 7.64 -6.05
N GLU A 85 -10.38 7.94 -6.51
CA GLU A 85 -9.25 7.01 -6.49
C GLU A 85 -8.85 6.66 -5.05
N PHE A 86 -8.71 7.66 -4.18
CA PHE A 86 -8.37 7.42 -2.78
C PHE A 86 -9.48 6.68 -2.05
N CYS A 87 -10.74 7.08 -2.25
CA CYS A 87 -11.88 6.40 -1.64
C CYS A 87 -12.02 4.95 -2.10
N CYS A 88 -11.80 4.69 -3.39
CA CYS A 88 -11.85 3.33 -3.89
C CYS A 88 -10.65 2.49 -3.47
N PHE A 89 -9.46 3.09 -3.37
CA PHE A 89 -8.32 2.47 -2.73
C PHE A 89 -8.64 2.03 -1.31
N VAL A 90 -9.14 2.94 -0.45
CA VAL A 90 -9.45 2.62 0.95
C VAL A 90 -10.46 1.49 1.06
N LYS A 91 -11.55 1.53 0.28
CA LYS A 91 -12.60 0.50 0.30
C LYS A 91 -12.10 -0.88 -0.16
N THR A 92 -11.42 -0.91 -1.30
CA THR A 92 -10.94 -2.17 -1.89
C THR A 92 -9.79 -2.77 -1.07
N LEU A 93 -8.90 -1.91 -0.55
CA LEU A 93 -7.86 -2.35 0.38
C LEU A 93 -8.44 -2.93 1.66
N LEU A 94 -9.43 -2.27 2.28
CA LEU A 94 -10.08 -2.80 3.49
C LEU A 94 -10.72 -4.18 3.24
N SER A 95 -11.40 -4.35 2.12
CA SER A 95 -12.00 -5.63 1.71
C SER A 95 -10.97 -6.75 1.65
N CYS A 96 -9.76 -6.42 1.16
CA CYS A 96 -8.66 -7.36 1.00
C CYS A 96 -7.90 -7.63 2.31
N GLU A 97 -7.67 -6.62 3.16
CA GLU A 97 -6.97 -6.78 4.44
C GLU A 97 -7.81 -7.52 5.50
N LYS A 98 -9.13 -7.24 5.54
CA LYS A 98 -10.05 -7.76 6.57
C LYS A 98 -9.99 -9.29 6.75
N PRO A 99 -10.10 -10.13 5.71
CA PRO A 99 -10.02 -11.59 5.91
C PRO A 99 -8.66 -12.02 6.46
N ILE A 100 -7.56 -11.40 6.02
CA ILE A 100 -6.20 -11.71 6.46
C ILE A 100 -6.02 -11.35 7.94
N LEU A 101 -6.43 -10.14 8.32
CA LEU A 101 -6.38 -9.68 9.71
C LEU A 101 -7.32 -10.49 10.61
N THR A 102 -8.49 -10.90 10.12
CA THR A 102 -9.44 -11.72 10.88
C THR A 102 -8.85 -13.08 11.25
N LEU A 103 -8.04 -13.70 10.37
CA LEU A 103 -7.33 -14.94 10.70
C LEU A 103 -6.28 -14.75 11.79
N CYS A 104 -5.64 -13.57 11.83
CA CYS A 104 -4.57 -13.27 12.77
C CYS A 104 -5.08 -12.81 14.14
N ASP A 105 -6.00 -11.84 14.14
CA ASP A 105 -6.59 -11.20 15.31
C ASP A 105 -7.91 -10.52 14.92
N LYS A 106 -9.03 -11.16 15.30
CA LYS A 106 -10.36 -10.70 14.94
C LYS A 106 -10.68 -9.33 15.53
N THR A 107 -10.20 -9.05 16.74
CA THR A 107 -10.44 -7.76 17.42
C THR A 107 -9.71 -6.65 16.67
N TYR A 108 -8.46 -6.87 16.29
CA TYR A 108 -7.70 -5.92 15.50
C TYR A 108 -8.34 -5.68 14.14
N SER A 109 -8.81 -6.75 13.47
CA SER A 109 -9.52 -6.63 12.20
C SER A 109 -10.77 -5.75 12.30
N GLN A 110 -11.53 -5.87 13.38
CA GLN A 110 -12.72 -5.04 13.63
C GLN A 110 -12.33 -3.58 13.88
N LEU A 111 -11.30 -3.32 14.69
CA LEU A 111 -10.81 -1.96 14.92
C LEU A 111 -10.32 -1.29 13.63
N ASN A 112 -9.63 -2.03 12.75
CA ASN A 112 -9.20 -1.53 11.45
C ASN A 112 -10.39 -1.15 10.55
N GLU A 113 -11.46 -1.95 10.56
CA GLU A 113 -12.70 -1.67 9.84
C GLU A 113 -13.44 -0.45 10.40
N ASP A 114 -13.62 -0.41 11.72
CA ASP A 114 -14.33 0.67 12.42
C ASP A 114 -13.62 2.02 12.23
N ASP A 115 -12.28 2.05 12.34
CA ASP A 115 -11.51 3.27 12.09
C ASP A 115 -11.64 3.71 10.63
N THR A 116 -11.57 2.77 9.68
CA THR A 116 -11.70 3.09 8.26
C THR A 116 -13.08 3.67 7.95
N GLU A 117 -14.16 3.08 8.46
CA GLU A 117 -15.52 3.60 8.29
C GLU A 117 -15.70 4.95 9.00
N ARG A 118 -15.14 5.11 10.21
CA ARG A 118 -15.21 6.36 10.96
C ARG A 118 -14.53 7.52 10.24
N PHE A 119 -13.35 7.30 9.67
CA PHE A 119 -12.58 8.35 9.01
C PHE A 119 -13.06 8.62 7.58
N PHE A 120 -13.45 7.57 6.85
CA PHE A 120 -13.67 7.68 5.40
C PHE A 120 -15.10 7.36 4.96
N GLY A 121 -15.92 6.71 5.79
CA GLY A 121 -17.28 6.29 5.42
C GLY A 121 -18.12 7.45 4.89
N LYS A 122 -18.17 8.58 5.61
CA LYS A 122 -18.96 9.76 5.17
C LYS A 122 -18.53 10.29 3.79
N SER A 123 -17.23 10.44 3.57
CA SER A 123 -16.70 11.05 2.34
C SER A 123 -16.66 10.06 1.17
N CYS A 124 -16.48 8.77 1.46
CA CYS A 124 -16.27 7.74 0.46
C CYS A 124 -17.51 6.90 0.13
N ASN A 125 -18.58 6.93 0.95
CA ASN A 125 -19.80 6.14 0.69
C ASN A 125 -20.54 6.55 -0.59
N GLN A 126 -20.33 7.76 -1.09
CA GLN A 126 -20.86 8.21 -2.37
C GLN A 126 -20.23 7.52 -3.60
N PHE A 127 -19.05 6.92 -3.47
CA PHE A 127 -18.36 6.27 -4.58
C PHE A 127 -18.64 4.77 -4.61
N ILE A 128 -19.06 4.29 -5.78
CA ILE A 128 -19.15 2.86 -6.11
C ILE A 128 -17.81 2.46 -6.72
N CYS A 129 -17.18 1.46 -6.11
CA CYS A 129 -15.84 0.99 -6.44
C CYS A 129 -15.96 -0.48 -6.82
N ASP A 130 -16.08 -0.76 -8.11
CA ASP A 130 -16.11 -2.13 -8.61
C ASP A 130 -14.67 -2.67 -8.74
N GLU A 131 -14.47 -3.94 -8.39
CA GLU A 131 -13.19 -4.62 -8.60
C GLU A 131 -12.83 -4.76 -10.10
N THR A 132 -13.83 -4.64 -10.98
CA THR A 132 -13.71 -4.73 -12.44
C THR A 132 -13.55 -3.38 -13.13
N ASP A 133 -13.38 -2.29 -12.39
CA ASP A 133 -13.24 -0.96 -12.97
C ASP A 133 -11.83 -0.74 -13.56
N THR A 134 -11.49 -1.59 -14.53
CA THR A 134 -10.24 -1.61 -15.26
C THR A 134 -10.27 -0.55 -16.36
N ASN A 135 -10.08 0.71 -15.99
CA ASN A 135 -9.36 1.61 -16.90
C ASN A 135 -7.85 1.34 -16.76
N GLN A 136 -7.45 0.09 -17.04
CA GLN A 136 -6.07 -0.35 -17.03
C GLN A 136 -5.53 -0.33 -18.46
N THR A 137 -4.70 0.67 -18.75
CA THR A 137 -3.60 0.47 -19.68
C THR A 137 -2.59 -0.47 -19.00
N PRO A 138 -2.16 -1.57 -19.63
CA PRO A 138 -1.15 -2.45 -19.06
C PRO A 138 0.20 -1.72 -19.10
N PHE A 139 0.83 -1.51 -17.95
CA PHE A 139 2.24 -1.12 -17.92
C PHE A 139 3.05 -2.15 -17.14
N PHE A 140 3.61 -3.06 -17.95
CA PHE A 140 4.93 -3.66 -17.93
C PHE A 140 5.62 -3.98 -16.60
N GLU A 141 6.02 -5.25 -16.52
CA GLU A 141 7.19 -5.76 -15.80
C GLU A 141 8.33 -4.73 -15.77
N ILE A 142 8.51 -4.09 -14.62
CA ILE A 142 9.79 -3.51 -14.23
C ILE A 142 10.19 -4.26 -12.97
N GLY A 143 11.28 -5.01 -13.08
CA GLY A 143 11.72 -5.99 -12.10
C GLY A 143 11.69 -5.49 -10.66
N THR A 144 11.19 -6.35 -9.77
CA THR A 144 11.42 -6.36 -8.32
C THR A 144 11.74 -4.98 -7.75
N ILE A 145 10.83 -4.02 -7.87
CA ILE A 145 10.77 -2.96 -6.89
C ILE A 145 10.26 -3.66 -5.66
N GLN A 146 11.15 -3.82 -4.70
CA GLN A 146 10.78 -4.16 -3.34
C GLN A 146 9.84 -3.01 -2.91
N TRP A 147 8.53 -3.26 -3.03
CA TRP A 147 7.44 -2.50 -2.45
C TRP A 147 6.99 -3.14 -1.13
N PRO A 148 7.85 -3.28 -0.11
CA PRO A 148 7.30 -3.08 1.19
C PRO A 148 6.99 -1.56 1.28
N LEU A 149 6.30 -1.15 2.34
CA LEU A 149 6.62 0.12 2.98
C LEU A 149 5.68 1.33 2.90
N LEU A 150 4.46 1.37 2.33
CA LEU A 150 3.59 2.52 2.73
C LEU A 150 3.34 2.57 4.26
N CYS A 151 3.56 1.46 4.97
CA CYS A 151 3.59 1.40 6.43
C CYS A 151 4.98 1.19 7.04
N GLU A 152 5.99 0.87 6.25
CA GLU A 152 7.26 0.35 6.76
C GLU A 152 8.44 1.29 6.32
N ILE A 153 8.19 2.38 5.57
CA ILE A 153 9.19 3.45 5.30
C ILE A 153 9.25 4.41 6.53
N GLN A 154 8.77 3.99 7.71
CA GLN A 154 8.52 4.90 8.84
C GLN A 154 9.31 4.61 10.13
N PHE A 155 10.35 3.77 10.11
CA PHE A 155 11.26 3.62 11.25
C PHE A 155 12.73 3.56 10.86
#